data_AF-A0A848KXC9-F1
#
_entry.id   AF-A0A848KXC9-F1
#
_cell.length_a   1.000
_cell.length_b   1.000
_cell.length_c   1.000
_cell.angle_alpha   90.00
_cell.angle_beta   90.00
_cell.angle_gamma   90.00
#
_symmetry.space_group_name_H-M   'P 1'
#
loop_
_entity.id
_entity.type
_entity.pdbx_description
1 polymer ?
#
loop_
_entity_poly.entity_id
_entity_poly.type
_entity_poly.pdbx_seq_one_letter_code
_entity_poly.pdbx_strand_id
1 'polypeptide(L)'
;MAFGMLNGAELAGRAGAAFPIRLARASPTNGARSVHLDGWTTTISDAGDLVTTCTEALVAVDRVEAVARRRANEGLDYLCAVEFIDVVLSKALDDFVTWGTDPDTESEALRVTAILSMKFELTFNTKVINANGVEVPPPPRDPKPHEAMRFMRMARTATSRHDAYVNLSLTLESLLHELHPHVRKGKGRKGESEWFKEALAVADQKVPIAQLAPPSTPNPIQWIYDHIYGEFRSGLMHAKDDFQLPGDEHRAAEFEALFAQLWRYVAALMQATLDTPGRGSTTSDAMWTGLGKHHFSGMYAAVTNDANATGITESFAPSGGGIQQLPLGEVAYPSHGLLLCLATCSAGAVRPLGPLTRIGSVSTDGRAWTASELPMPLIVGDAVDEFQVLVGVRHANEGGIVTQFDN
;
A
#
# COMPACT_ATOMS: atom_id res chain seq x y z
N MET A 1 31.97 5.76 -8.31
CA MET A 1 31.86 4.28 -8.35
C MET A 1 30.36 3.98 -8.40
N ALA A 2 29.93 2.95 -9.13
CA ALA A 2 28.50 2.67 -9.30
C ALA A 2 28.03 1.61 -8.29
N PHE A 3 26.86 1.84 -7.67
CA PHE A 3 26.22 0.85 -6.78
C PHE A 3 25.72 -0.38 -7.54
N GLY A 4 25.47 -0.25 -8.84
CA GLY A 4 25.01 -1.35 -9.67
C GLY A 4 24.19 -0.89 -10.87
N MET A 5 23.49 -1.84 -11.48
CA MET A 5 22.53 -1.60 -12.55
C MET A 5 21.27 -2.43 -12.33
N LEU A 6 20.09 -1.82 -12.50
CA LEU A 6 18.80 -2.51 -12.47
C LEU A 6 18.12 -2.39 -13.83
N ASN A 7 17.93 -3.51 -14.52
CA ASN A 7 17.36 -3.58 -15.87
C ASN A 7 17.97 -2.55 -16.85
N GLY A 8 19.30 -2.41 -16.83
CA GLY A 8 20.00 -1.44 -17.68
C GLY A 8 20.06 -0.01 -17.12
N ALA A 9 19.26 0.35 -16.11
CA ALA A 9 19.33 1.64 -15.44
C ALA A 9 20.46 1.67 -14.40
N GLU A 10 21.30 2.70 -14.45
CA GLU A 10 22.39 2.89 -13.49
C GLU A 10 21.87 3.31 -12.11
N LEU A 11 22.40 2.68 -11.06
CA LEU A 11 22.17 3.08 -9.67
C LEU A 11 23.22 4.13 -9.27
N ALA A 12 23.00 5.36 -9.74
CA ALA A 12 23.97 6.47 -9.67
C ALA A 12 23.92 7.23 -8.32
N GLY A 13 24.89 8.14 -8.11
CA GLY A 13 25.00 8.96 -6.91
C GLY A 13 25.51 8.18 -5.69
N ARG A 14 25.47 8.84 -4.52
CA ARG A 14 25.89 8.26 -3.22
C ARG A 14 24.73 7.73 -2.40
N ALA A 15 23.51 8.11 -2.77
CA ALA A 15 22.27 7.55 -2.26
C ALA A 15 21.15 7.70 -3.29
N GLY A 16 20.20 6.77 -3.28
CA GLY A 16 19.05 6.83 -4.17
C GLY A 16 18.14 5.62 -4.08
N ALA A 17 17.07 5.65 -4.86
CA ALA A 17 16.15 4.54 -4.98
C ALA A 17 15.69 4.34 -6.43
N ALA A 18 15.28 3.11 -6.74
CA ALA A 18 14.64 2.73 -7.98
C ALA A 18 13.26 2.14 -7.67
N PHE A 19 12.23 2.70 -8.32
CA PHE A 19 10.84 2.30 -8.14
C PHE A 19 10.26 1.83 -9.47
N PRO A 20 9.38 0.80 -9.46
CA PRO A 20 8.58 0.48 -10.62
C PRO A 20 7.66 1.66 -10.96
N ILE A 21 7.42 1.89 -12.24
CA ILE A 21 6.43 2.86 -12.70
C ILE A 21 5.40 2.18 -13.61
N ARG A 22 4.22 2.79 -13.67
CA ARG A 22 3.19 2.43 -14.64
C ARG A 22 2.87 3.63 -15.52
N LEU A 23 2.92 3.41 -16.82
CA LEU A 23 2.42 4.36 -17.82
C LEU A 23 0.88 4.34 -17.80
N ALA A 24 0.26 5.50 -17.56
CA ALA A 24 -1.21 5.61 -17.52
C ALA A 24 -1.83 5.43 -18.92
N ARG A 25 -1.05 5.69 -19.97
CA ARG A 25 -1.40 5.49 -21.37
C ARG A 25 -0.21 4.89 -22.08
N ALA A 26 -0.44 4.01 -23.06
CA ALA A 26 0.61 3.50 -23.93
C ALA A 26 1.20 4.66 -24.76
N SER A 27 2.13 5.39 -24.17
CA SER A 27 2.89 6.44 -24.80
C SER A 27 4.35 5.99 -24.79
N PRO A 28 4.99 5.83 -25.95
CA PRO A 28 6.38 5.41 -25.98
C PRO A 28 7.26 6.47 -25.30
N THR A 29 8.03 6.04 -24.31
CA THR A 29 9.18 6.80 -23.82
C THR A 29 10.25 6.71 -24.91
N ASN A 30 10.41 7.77 -25.71
CA ASN A 30 11.54 7.87 -26.64
C ASN A 30 12.82 8.17 -25.84
N GLY A 31 13.39 7.13 -25.23
CA GLY A 31 14.61 7.21 -24.42
C GLY A 31 14.39 7.74 -23.00
N ALA A 32 15.48 7.70 -22.23
CA ALA A 32 15.56 8.10 -20.85
C ALA A 32 15.36 9.61 -20.73
N ARG A 33 14.63 10.00 -19.68
CA ARG A 33 14.26 11.38 -19.40
C ARG A 33 14.61 11.69 -17.97
N SER A 34 15.27 12.83 -17.76
CA SER A 34 15.83 13.17 -16.46
C SER A 34 15.54 14.61 -16.09
N VAL A 35 15.27 14.84 -14.82
CA VAL A 35 15.14 16.18 -14.24
C VAL A 35 16.01 16.28 -13.00
N HIS A 36 16.61 17.45 -12.78
CA HIS A 36 17.37 17.76 -11.58
C HIS A 36 16.64 18.82 -10.76
N LEU A 37 16.20 18.46 -9.54
CA LEU A 37 15.45 19.31 -8.62
C LEU A 37 16.04 19.19 -7.21
N ASP A 38 16.34 20.31 -6.56
CA ASP A 38 16.81 20.36 -5.16
C ASP A 38 17.96 19.40 -4.80
N GLY A 39 18.92 19.21 -5.70
CA GLY A 39 20.07 18.31 -5.47
C GLY A 39 19.75 16.82 -5.66
N TRP A 40 18.58 16.49 -6.21
CA TRP A 40 18.18 15.16 -6.63
C TRP A 40 18.02 15.09 -8.14
N THR A 41 18.46 14.00 -8.74
CA THR A 41 18.23 13.69 -10.14
C THR A 41 17.25 12.55 -10.24
N THR A 42 16.12 12.76 -10.90
CA THR A 42 15.09 11.74 -11.14
C THR A 42 15.08 11.39 -12.63
N THR A 43 15.24 10.11 -12.95
CA THR A 43 15.38 9.58 -14.31
C THR A 43 14.39 8.44 -14.56
N ILE A 44 13.60 8.55 -15.63
CA ILE A 44 12.78 7.44 -16.15
C ILE A 44 13.68 6.58 -17.07
N SER A 45 13.65 5.26 -16.89
CA SER A 45 14.41 4.31 -17.71
C SER A 45 13.99 4.37 -19.18
N ASP A 46 14.90 3.98 -20.09
CA ASP A 46 14.58 3.87 -21.52
C ASP A 46 13.35 2.97 -21.78
N ALA A 47 13.25 1.88 -21.01
CA ALA A 47 12.17 0.91 -21.09
C ALA A 47 10.82 1.44 -20.55
N GLY A 48 10.82 2.56 -19.81
CA GLY A 48 9.61 3.18 -19.26
C GLY A 48 8.94 2.37 -18.15
N ASP A 49 9.69 1.49 -17.49
CA ASP A 49 9.24 0.56 -16.45
C ASP A 49 9.81 0.87 -15.06
N LEU A 50 10.83 1.74 -15.00
CA LEU A 50 11.51 2.15 -13.78
C LEU A 50 11.69 3.67 -13.75
N VAL A 51 11.67 4.22 -12.53
CA VAL A 51 12.24 5.53 -12.23
C VAL A 51 13.34 5.36 -11.20
N THR A 52 14.50 5.96 -11.45
CA THR A 52 15.57 6.12 -10.47
C THR A 52 15.57 7.54 -9.96
N THR A 53 15.86 7.73 -8.68
CA THR A 53 16.05 9.06 -8.09
C THR A 53 17.25 9.01 -7.15
N CYS A 54 18.21 9.91 -7.34
CA CYS A 54 19.48 9.84 -6.64
C CYS A 54 20.04 11.22 -6.28
N THR A 55 20.98 11.21 -5.34
CA THR A 55 21.68 12.39 -4.86
C THR A 55 23.16 12.07 -4.57
N GLU A 56 23.99 13.11 -4.56
CA GLU A 56 25.39 13.03 -4.12
C GLU A 56 25.53 13.13 -2.59
N ALA A 57 24.45 13.43 -1.87
CA ALA A 57 24.43 13.47 -0.42
C ALA A 57 24.57 12.07 0.20
N LEU A 58 25.19 12.01 1.38
CA LEU A 58 25.27 10.78 2.18
C LEU A 58 23.99 10.57 2.95
N VAL A 59 23.37 9.43 2.71
CA VAL A 59 22.15 9.00 3.39
C VAL A 59 22.28 7.50 3.59
N ALA A 60 22.19 7.07 4.86
CA ALA A 60 22.18 5.66 5.21
C ALA A 60 20.95 4.97 4.57
N VAL A 61 21.14 3.74 4.09
CA VAL A 61 20.15 3.01 3.25
C VAL A 61 18.78 2.88 3.90
N ASP A 62 18.70 2.83 5.23
CA ASP A 62 17.47 2.75 6.01
C ASP A 62 16.61 4.02 5.95
N ARG A 63 17.20 5.16 5.58
CA ARG A 63 16.54 6.47 5.50
C ARG A 63 16.28 6.94 4.08
N VAL A 64 16.84 6.26 3.08
CA VAL A 64 16.79 6.72 1.68
C VAL A 64 15.39 6.65 1.10
N GLU A 65 14.65 5.56 1.36
CA GLU A 65 13.34 5.29 0.73
C GLU A 65 12.39 6.49 0.81
N ALA A 66 12.10 6.98 2.02
CA ALA A 66 11.07 8.00 2.22
C ALA A 66 11.40 9.32 1.53
N VAL A 67 12.68 9.70 1.51
CA VAL A 67 13.15 10.92 0.84
C VAL A 67 13.16 10.72 -0.68
N ALA A 68 13.74 9.60 -1.13
CA ALA A 68 13.82 9.26 -2.54
C ALA A 68 12.44 9.18 -3.17
N ARG A 69 11.47 8.50 -2.56
CA ARG A 69 10.11 8.39 -3.10
C ARG A 69 9.42 9.74 -3.26
N ARG A 70 9.56 10.64 -2.28
CA ARG A 70 9.06 12.01 -2.39
C ARG A 70 9.69 12.74 -3.60
N ARG A 71 11.01 12.65 -3.75
CA ARG A 71 11.75 13.28 -4.86
C ARG A 71 11.46 12.63 -6.21
N ALA A 72 11.13 11.34 -6.23
CA ALA A 72 10.62 10.66 -7.42
C ALA A 72 9.28 11.29 -7.84
N ASN A 73 8.31 11.41 -6.92
CA ASN A 73 7.02 12.04 -7.23
C ASN A 73 7.18 13.49 -7.71
N GLU A 74 7.97 14.32 -7.04
CA GLU A 74 8.24 15.70 -7.48
C GLU A 74 8.90 15.76 -8.87
N GLY A 75 9.83 14.85 -9.15
CA GLY A 75 10.46 14.74 -10.47
C GLY A 75 9.47 14.29 -11.55
N LEU A 76 8.59 13.32 -11.24
CA LEU A 76 7.54 12.86 -12.13
C LEU A 76 6.49 13.96 -12.37
N ASP A 77 6.12 14.75 -11.36
CA ASP A 77 5.21 15.89 -11.50
C ASP A 77 5.78 16.91 -12.50
N TYR A 78 7.07 17.22 -12.40
CA TYR A 78 7.74 18.12 -13.33
C TYR A 78 7.78 17.55 -14.75
N LEU A 79 8.18 16.28 -14.91
CA LEU A 79 8.25 15.61 -16.21
C LEU A 79 6.86 15.49 -16.86
N CYS A 80 5.82 15.23 -16.07
CA CYS A 80 4.43 15.22 -16.51
C CYS A 80 4.03 16.59 -17.06
N ALA A 81 4.32 17.67 -16.33
CA ALA A 81 3.97 19.03 -16.72
C ALA A 81 4.74 19.55 -17.93
N VAL A 82 6.03 19.22 -18.06
CA VAL A 82 6.93 19.79 -19.07
C VAL A 82 7.02 18.91 -20.32
N GLU A 83 6.98 17.60 -20.16
CA GLU A 83 7.22 16.65 -21.25
C GLU A 83 6.00 15.79 -21.62
N PHE A 84 4.83 16.06 -21.02
CA PHE A 84 3.55 15.41 -21.29
C PHE A 84 3.60 13.87 -21.17
N ILE A 85 4.26 13.38 -20.12
CA ILE A 85 4.30 11.95 -19.78
C ILE A 85 3.36 11.65 -18.63
N ASP A 86 2.42 10.75 -18.85
CA ASP A 86 1.53 10.27 -17.80
C ASP A 86 2.11 9.01 -17.15
N VAL A 87 2.93 9.19 -16.11
CA VAL A 87 3.53 8.11 -15.31
C VAL A 87 3.21 8.28 -13.84
N VAL A 88 3.14 7.16 -13.14
CA VAL A 88 3.04 7.13 -11.69
C VAL A 88 3.88 5.99 -11.15
N LEU A 89 4.37 6.15 -9.92
CA LEU A 89 4.98 5.05 -9.19
C LEU A 89 4.00 3.88 -9.09
N SER A 90 4.53 2.66 -8.96
CA SER A 90 3.75 1.44 -8.81
C SER A 90 4.41 0.57 -7.76
N LYS A 91 3.65 0.10 -6.77
CA LYS A 91 4.17 -0.74 -5.66
C LYS A 91 5.34 -0.10 -4.92
N ALA A 92 5.40 1.23 -4.85
CA ALA A 92 6.57 1.96 -4.36
C ALA A 92 6.90 1.71 -2.88
N LEU A 93 5.93 1.16 -2.13
CA LEU A 93 6.09 0.74 -0.74
C LEU A 93 6.39 -0.75 -0.56
N ASP A 94 6.15 -1.55 -1.59
CA ASP A 94 6.20 -3.01 -1.51
C ASP A 94 7.36 -3.61 -2.30
N ASP A 95 7.81 -2.97 -3.38
CA ASP A 95 8.84 -3.53 -4.25
C ASP A 95 9.72 -2.43 -4.88
N PHE A 96 10.94 -2.29 -4.38
CA PHE A 96 11.88 -1.23 -4.78
C PHE A 96 13.32 -1.56 -4.40
N VAL A 97 14.27 -0.85 -4.99
CA VAL A 97 15.68 -0.89 -4.62
C VAL A 97 16.07 0.43 -3.98
N THR A 98 16.84 0.38 -2.90
CA THR A 98 17.49 1.55 -2.29
C THR A 98 18.98 1.31 -2.19
N TRP A 99 19.75 2.37 -2.36
CA TRP A 99 21.18 2.37 -2.08
C TRP A 99 21.56 3.62 -1.32
N GLY A 100 22.59 3.50 -0.48
CA GLY A 100 23.02 4.59 0.36
C GLY A 100 24.43 4.38 0.89
N THR A 101 25.08 5.50 1.18
CA THR A 101 26.35 5.54 1.91
C THR A 101 26.06 6.04 3.31
N ASP A 102 26.39 5.24 4.32
CA ASP A 102 26.24 5.63 5.71
C ASP A 102 27.20 6.82 6.04
N PRO A 103 26.70 7.96 6.54
CA PRO A 103 27.54 9.13 6.78
C PRO A 103 28.61 8.95 7.86
N ASP A 104 28.41 8.02 8.80
CA ASP A 104 29.27 7.82 9.96
C ASP A 104 30.38 6.80 9.68
N THR A 105 30.06 5.77 8.89
CA THR A 105 30.96 4.65 8.57
C THR A 105 31.51 4.69 7.14
N GLU A 106 30.94 5.53 6.29
CA GLU A 106 31.15 5.56 4.83
C GLU A 106 30.87 4.22 4.12
N SER A 107 30.20 3.28 4.78
CA SER A 107 29.87 1.98 4.18
C SER A 107 28.74 2.10 3.18
N GLU A 108 28.89 1.42 2.05
CA GLU A 108 27.98 1.46 0.92
C GLU A 108 27.05 0.23 0.96
N ALA A 109 25.74 0.47 1.09
CA ALA A 109 24.74 -0.59 1.18
C ALA A 109 23.73 -0.52 0.03
N LEU A 110 23.34 -1.69 -0.49
CA LEU A 110 22.28 -1.87 -1.49
C LEU A 110 21.21 -2.78 -0.89
N ARG A 111 19.96 -2.30 -0.85
CA ARG A 111 18.81 -3.04 -0.34
C ARG A 111 17.76 -3.25 -1.41
N VAL A 112 17.32 -4.49 -1.57
CA VAL A 112 16.10 -4.83 -2.31
C VAL A 112 14.98 -5.10 -1.33
N THR A 113 13.85 -4.40 -1.49
CA THR A 113 12.63 -4.62 -0.71
C THR A 113 11.65 -5.41 -1.55
N ALA A 114 11.11 -6.50 -0.99
CA ALA A 114 10.10 -7.33 -1.63
C ALA A 114 9.04 -7.76 -0.61
N ILE A 115 7.88 -7.10 -0.64
CA ILE A 115 6.77 -7.31 0.28
C ILE A 115 5.59 -7.93 -0.49
N LEU A 116 5.17 -9.12 -0.07
CA LEU A 116 4.03 -9.79 -0.66
C LEU A 116 2.74 -9.38 0.06
N SER A 117 1.79 -8.81 -0.67
CA SER A 117 0.43 -8.63 -0.17
C SER A 117 -0.36 -9.95 -0.23
N MET A 118 -0.67 -10.52 0.93
CA MET A 118 -1.39 -11.78 1.09
C MET A 118 -2.79 -11.60 1.66
N LYS A 119 -3.74 -12.37 1.11
CA LYS A 119 -5.10 -12.47 1.64
C LYS A 119 -5.18 -13.65 2.61
N PHE A 120 -5.77 -13.41 3.78
CA PHE A 120 -6.07 -14.47 4.74
C PHE A 120 -7.59 -14.52 4.97
N GLU A 121 -8.21 -15.65 4.65
CA GLU A 121 -9.63 -15.89 4.91
C GLU A 121 -9.78 -16.92 6.02
N LEU A 122 -10.47 -16.53 7.09
CA LEU A 122 -10.95 -17.43 8.13
C LEU A 122 -12.46 -17.50 8.04
N THR A 123 -12.99 -18.69 7.77
CA THR A 123 -14.44 -18.90 7.73
C THR A 123 -14.89 -19.51 9.05
N PHE A 124 -15.71 -18.77 9.79
CA PHE A 124 -16.43 -19.29 10.96
C PHE A 124 -17.86 -19.60 10.55
N ASN A 125 -18.31 -20.83 10.82
CA ASN A 125 -19.69 -21.25 10.61
C ASN A 125 -20.42 -21.25 11.95
N THR A 126 -21.35 -20.32 12.14
CA THR A 126 -22.21 -20.28 13.33
C THR A 126 -23.53 -21.00 13.03
N LYS A 127 -23.95 -21.86 13.95
CA LYS A 127 -25.26 -22.53 13.91
C LYS A 127 -26.12 -22.04 15.06
N VAL A 128 -27.36 -21.61 14.76
CA VAL A 128 -28.34 -21.27 15.78
C VAL A 128 -29.17 -22.51 16.07
N ILE A 129 -29.19 -22.96 17.31
CA ILE A 129 -29.97 -24.12 17.74
C ILE A 129 -31.13 -23.61 18.60
N ASN A 130 -32.37 -23.98 18.27
CA ASN A 130 -33.53 -23.62 19.07
C ASN A 130 -33.61 -24.43 20.38
N ALA A 131 -34.56 -24.11 21.25
CA ALA A 131 -34.76 -24.80 22.52
C ALA A 131 -35.03 -26.33 22.38
N ASN A 132 -35.41 -26.80 21.20
CA ASN A 132 -35.68 -28.21 20.90
C ASN A 132 -34.47 -28.92 20.28
N GLY A 133 -33.29 -28.28 20.21
CA GLY A 133 -32.10 -28.88 19.61
C GLY A 133 -32.06 -28.84 18.08
N VAL A 134 -32.97 -28.10 17.43
CA VAL A 134 -33.06 -28.02 15.96
C VAL A 134 -32.32 -26.79 15.45
N GLU A 135 -31.51 -26.98 14.42
CA GLU A 135 -30.81 -25.89 13.71
C GLU A 135 -31.83 -24.98 13.01
N VAL A 136 -31.76 -23.67 13.30
CA VAL A 136 -32.59 -22.65 12.69
C VAL A 136 -31.77 -21.98 11.59
N PRO A 137 -32.16 -22.08 10.31
CA PRO A 137 -31.47 -21.39 9.24
C PRO A 137 -31.60 -19.87 9.43
N PRO A 138 -30.54 -19.09 9.13
CA PRO A 138 -30.67 -17.64 9.15
C PRO A 138 -31.73 -17.19 8.13
N PRO A 139 -32.48 -16.12 8.42
CA PRO A 139 -33.45 -15.59 7.47
C PRO A 139 -32.76 -15.24 6.14
N PRO A 140 -33.37 -15.53 4.98
CA PRO A 140 -32.83 -15.13 3.69
C PRO A 140 -32.60 -13.62 3.67
N ARG A 141 -31.40 -13.18 3.29
CA ARG A 141 -31.12 -11.77 3.02
C ARG A 141 -31.25 -11.56 1.51
N ASP A 142 -32.01 -10.55 1.10
CA ASP A 142 -32.14 -10.14 -0.30
C ASP A 142 -31.62 -8.70 -0.44
N PRO A 143 -30.33 -8.52 -0.79
CA PRO A 143 -29.71 -7.21 -0.82
C PRO A 143 -30.39 -6.32 -1.87
N LYS A 144 -30.82 -5.11 -1.46
CA LYS A 144 -31.46 -4.16 -2.36
C LYS A 144 -30.40 -3.45 -3.21
N PRO A 145 -30.45 -3.53 -4.56
CA PRO A 145 -29.53 -2.79 -5.41
C PRO A 145 -29.59 -1.28 -5.11
N HIS A 146 -28.43 -0.65 -4.89
CA HIS A 146 -28.33 0.76 -4.55
C HIS A 146 -27.04 1.38 -5.10
N GLU A 147 -27.06 2.69 -5.42
CA GLU A 147 -25.91 3.40 -6.00
C GLU A 147 -24.67 3.38 -5.09
N ALA A 148 -24.88 3.41 -3.77
CA ALA A 148 -23.84 3.23 -2.76
C ALA A 148 -22.95 1.99 -3.03
N MET A 149 -23.50 0.90 -3.58
CA MET A 149 -22.72 -0.29 -3.90
C MET A 149 -21.66 -0.03 -4.99
N ARG A 150 -21.95 0.86 -5.95
CA ARG A 150 -20.98 1.25 -6.99
C ARG A 150 -19.84 2.06 -6.39
N PHE A 151 -20.15 3.04 -5.55
CA PHE A 151 -19.13 3.84 -4.86
C PHE A 151 -18.28 2.97 -3.94
N MET A 152 -18.89 2.06 -3.16
CA MET A 152 -18.15 1.14 -2.31
C MET A 152 -17.21 0.24 -3.14
N ARG A 153 -17.66 -0.27 -4.28
CA ARG A 153 -16.80 -1.04 -5.20
C ARG A 153 -15.62 -0.20 -5.69
N MET A 154 -15.86 1.05 -6.11
CA MET A 154 -14.80 1.94 -6.58
C MET A 154 -13.78 2.27 -5.48
N ALA A 155 -14.23 2.45 -4.24
CA ALA A 155 -13.34 2.63 -3.10
C ALA A 155 -12.44 1.41 -2.86
N ARG A 156 -12.93 0.19 -3.10
CA ARG A 156 -12.17 -1.06 -2.97
C ARG A 156 -11.14 -1.31 -4.06
N THR A 157 -11.36 -0.73 -5.23
CA THR A 157 -10.50 -0.94 -6.41
C THR A 157 -9.67 0.31 -6.72
N ALA A 158 -9.70 1.31 -5.84
CA ALA A 158 -8.91 2.51 -5.97
C ALA A 158 -7.43 2.19 -5.78
N THR A 159 -6.58 2.76 -6.62
CA THR A 159 -5.11 2.62 -6.53
C THR A 159 -4.47 3.77 -5.76
N SER A 160 -5.26 4.75 -5.30
CA SER A 160 -4.81 5.91 -4.54
C SER A 160 -5.68 6.12 -3.29
N ARG A 161 -5.07 6.62 -2.21
CA ARG A 161 -5.77 7.03 -0.97
C ARG A 161 -6.91 7.99 -1.27
N HIS A 162 -6.61 8.97 -2.14
CA HIS A 162 -7.54 9.99 -2.57
C HIS A 162 -8.81 9.40 -3.18
N ASP A 163 -8.69 8.61 -4.24
CA ASP A 163 -9.83 8.03 -4.94
C ASP A 163 -10.66 7.13 -4.03
N ALA A 164 -9.98 6.37 -3.15
CA ALA A 164 -10.65 5.50 -2.21
C ALA A 164 -11.54 6.28 -1.25
N TYR A 165 -10.99 7.36 -0.68
CA TYR A 165 -11.72 8.23 0.22
C TYR A 165 -12.91 8.89 -0.45
N VAL A 166 -12.71 9.50 -1.63
CA VAL A 166 -13.78 10.15 -2.39
C VAL A 166 -14.94 9.20 -2.61
N ASN A 167 -14.64 7.97 -3.04
CA ASN A 167 -15.68 6.98 -3.29
C ASN A 167 -16.33 6.50 -1.98
N LEU A 168 -15.57 6.38 -0.88
CA LEU A 168 -16.15 6.00 0.41
C LEU A 168 -17.04 7.10 1.00
N SER A 169 -16.65 8.38 0.86
CA SER A 169 -17.46 9.51 1.29
C SER A 169 -18.75 9.60 0.48
N LEU A 170 -18.69 9.39 -0.84
CA LEU A 170 -19.87 9.31 -1.70
C LEU A 170 -20.78 8.12 -1.36
N THR A 171 -20.19 7.00 -0.91
CA THR A 171 -20.96 5.86 -0.37
C THR A 171 -21.75 6.29 0.86
N LEU A 172 -21.10 6.97 1.82
CA LEU A 172 -21.77 7.51 3.01
C LEU A 172 -22.88 8.50 2.63
N GLU A 173 -22.58 9.51 1.81
CA GLU A 173 -23.55 10.51 1.37
C GLU A 173 -24.77 9.88 0.66
N SER A 174 -24.54 8.85 -0.17
CA SER A 174 -25.61 8.11 -0.85
C SER A 174 -26.53 7.39 0.14
N LEU A 175 -25.97 6.77 1.19
CA LEU A 175 -26.77 6.12 2.25
C LEU A 175 -27.51 7.15 3.12
N LEU A 176 -26.85 8.26 3.46
CA LEU A 176 -27.47 9.35 4.20
C LEU A 176 -28.63 9.97 3.43
N HIS A 177 -28.51 10.08 2.10
CA HIS A 177 -29.58 10.56 1.24
C HIS A 177 -30.77 9.60 1.20
N GLU A 178 -30.54 8.28 1.17
CA GLU A 178 -31.60 7.27 1.26
C GLU A 178 -32.36 7.36 2.59
N LEU A 179 -31.65 7.58 3.70
CA LEU A 179 -32.25 7.71 5.03
C LEU A 179 -32.94 9.06 5.27
N HIS A 180 -32.35 10.13 4.73
CA HIS A 180 -32.81 11.50 4.90
C HIS A 180 -32.61 12.29 3.60
N PRO A 181 -33.59 12.28 2.67
CA PRO A 181 -33.42 12.88 1.35
C PRO A 181 -33.10 14.37 1.37
N HIS A 182 -32.05 14.76 0.63
CA HIS A 182 -31.66 16.16 0.49
C HIS A 182 -32.56 16.90 -0.51
N VAL A 183 -33.28 17.91 -0.03
CA VAL A 183 -34.12 18.78 -0.87
C VAL A 183 -33.26 19.86 -1.53
N ARG A 184 -32.92 19.68 -2.80
CA ARG A 184 -32.00 20.58 -3.55
C ARG A 184 -32.63 21.92 -3.96
N LYS A 185 -33.96 21.99 -4.12
CA LYS A 185 -34.68 23.20 -4.56
C LYS A 185 -36.06 23.27 -3.91
N GLY A 186 -36.56 24.49 -3.71
CA GLY A 186 -37.92 24.74 -3.21
C GLY A 186 -38.03 24.88 -1.69
N LYS A 187 -39.27 24.88 -1.21
CA LYS A 187 -39.60 25.02 0.21
C LYS A 187 -39.10 23.80 0.99
N GLY A 188 -38.31 24.03 2.04
CA GLY A 188 -37.66 22.96 2.81
C GLY A 188 -36.21 22.65 2.42
N ARG A 189 -35.62 23.40 1.48
CA ARG A 189 -34.17 23.35 1.22
C ARG A 189 -33.40 23.73 2.48
N LYS A 190 -32.47 22.86 2.89
CA LYS A 190 -31.48 23.11 3.93
C LYS A 190 -30.09 23.28 3.33
N GLY A 191 -29.22 23.98 4.06
CA GLY A 191 -27.79 24.01 3.72
C GLY A 191 -27.20 22.59 3.76
N GLU A 192 -26.17 22.32 2.97
CA GLU A 192 -25.53 20.99 2.92
C GLU A 192 -25.01 20.56 4.31
N SER A 193 -24.40 21.48 5.06
CA SER A 193 -23.95 21.27 6.44
C SER A 193 -25.08 20.85 7.39
N GLU A 194 -26.21 21.57 7.34
CA GLU A 194 -27.37 21.30 8.20
C GLU A 194 -27.99 19.95 7.86
N TRP A 195 -28.20 19.69 6.57
CA TRP A 195 -28.70 18.40 6.08
C TRP A 195 -27.81 17.23 6.51
N PHE A 196 -26.48 17.37 6.35
CA PHE A 196 -25.55 16.30 6.67
C PHE A 196 -25.60 15.92 8.17
N LYS A 197 -25.65 16.92 9.06
CA LYS A 197 -25.77 16.70 10.51
C LYS A 197 -27.09 16.03 10.89
N GLU A 198 -28.20 16.44 10.27
CA GLU A 198 -29.50 15.81 10.50
C GLU A 198 -29.56 14.38 9.95
N ALA A 199 -28.99 14.14 8.78
CA ALA A 199 -28.91 12.80 8.20
C ALA A 199 -28.07 11.86 9.08
N LEU A 200 -26.96 12.34 9.66
CA LEU A 200 -26.18 11.60 10.66
C LEU A 200 -27.02 11.27 11.90
N ALA A 201 -27.86 12.19 12.37
CA ALA A 201 -28.75 11.93 13.51
C ALA A 201 -29.80 10.85 13.19
N VAL A 202 -30.27 10.76 11.94
CA VAL A 202 -31.15 9.67 11.48
C VAL A 202 -30.37 8.35 11.40
N ALA A 203 -29.14 8.38 10.87
CA ALA A 203 -28.29 7.20 10.75
C ALA A 203 -27.89 6.60 12.12
N ASP A 204 -27.70 7.44 13.13
CA ASP A 204 -27.39 7.04 14.52
C ASP A 204 -28.47 6.12 15.12
N GLN A 205 -29.72 6.26 14.68
CA GLN A 205 -30.82 5.39 15.10
C GLN A 205 -30.70 3.96 14.56
N LYS A 206 -29.88 3.73 13.53
CA LYS A 206 -29.62 2.43 12.91
C LYS A 206 -28.27 1.85 13.32
N VAL A 207 -27.23 2.68 13.25
CA VAL A 207 -25.85 2.30 13.56
C VAL A 207 -25.23 3.44 14.37
N PRO A 208 -24.78 3.19 15.62
CA PRO A 208 -24.24 4.24 16.48
C PRO A 208 -23.09 5.00 15.80
N ILE A 209 -23.23 6.31 15.63
CA ILE A 209 -22.23 7.17 14.98
C ILE A 209 -21.04 7.45 15.89
N ALA A 210 -21.19 7.27 17.20
CA ALA A 210 -20.13 7.49 18.18
C ALA A 210 -18.87 6.66 17.90
N GLN A 211 -18.97 5.54 17.15
CA GLN A 211 -17.82 4.73 16.74
C GLN A 211 -16.90 5.40 15.70
N LEU A 212 -17.34 6.50 15.09
CA LEU A 212 -16.54 7.30 14.15
C LEU A 212 -15.77 8.43 14.82
N ALA A 213 -16.05 8.73 16.08
CA ALA A 213 -15.40 9.79 16.82
C ALA A 213 -14.50 9.20 17.92
N PRO A 214 -13.49 9.95 18.39
CA PRO A 214 -12.70 9.56 19.55
C PRO A 214 -13.60 9.21 20.75
N PRO A 215 -13.20 8.23 21.59
CA PRO A 215 -13.97 7.87 22.77
C PRO A 215 -14.27 9.08 23.65
N SER A 216 -15.48 9.15 24.21
CA SER A 216 -15.95 10.25 25.07
C SER A 216 -16.11 11.61 24.38
N THR A 217 -16.14 11.67 23.05
CA THR A 217 -16.47 12.90 22.32
C THR A 217 -17.89 13.38 22.69
N PRO A 218 -18.07 14.59 23.26
CA PRO A 218 -19.38 15.05 23.74
C PRO A 218 -20.43 15.23 22.64
N ASN A 219 -20.00 15.60 21.43
CA ASN A 219 -20.86 15.75 20.27
C ASN A 219 -20.25 15.04 19.05
N PRO A 220 -20.48 13.72 18.91
CA PRO A 220 -19.89 12.93 17.83
C PRO A 220 -20.36 13.39 16.44
N ILE A 221 -21.59 13.88 16.28
CA ILE A 221 -22.09 14.41 14.99
C ILE A 221 -21.27 15.62 14.55
N GLN A 222 -21.08 16.58 15.46
CA GLN A 222 -20.30 17.78 15.17
C GLN A 222 -18.84 17.41 14.89
N TRP A 223 -18.26 16.50 15.66
CA TRP A 223 -16.89 16.02 15.42
C TRP A 223 -16.73 15.39 14.04
N ILE A 224 -17.65 14.51 13.63
CA ILE A 224 -17.64 13.88 12.29
C ILE A 224 -17.75 14.93 11.20
N TYR A 225 -18.64 15.92 11.38
CA TYR A 225 -18.77 17.01 10.42
C TYR A 225 -17.49 17.81 10.29
N ASP A 226 -16.84 18.16 11.41
CA ASP A 226 -15.63 18.99 11.37
C ASP A 226 -14.43 18.21 10.80
N HIS A 227 -14.23 16.95 11.19
CA HIS A 227 -13.01 16.21 10.84
C HIS A 227 -13.17 15.40 9.55
N ILE A 228 -14.23 14.58 9.41
CA ILE A 228 -14.41 13.73 8.22
C ILE A 228 -14.89 14.58 7.03
N TYR A 229 -15.93 15.37 7.24
CA TYR A 229 -16.53 16.17 6.17
C TYR A 229 -15.81 17.53 5.96
N GLY A 230 -15.36 18.18 7.02
CA GLY A 230 -14.65 19.46 6.97
C GLY A 230 -13.19 19.25 6.55
N GLU A 231 -12.35 18.83 7.48
CA GLU A 231 -10.90 18.74 7.30
C GLU A 231 -10.49 17.73 6.22
N PHE A 232 -10.87 16.47 6.35
CA PHE A 232 -10.36 15.41 5.46
C PHE A 232 -10.91 15.51 4.04
N ARG A 233 -12.23 15.66 3.87
CA ARG A 233 -12.81 15.85 2.53
C ARG A 233 -12.31 17.13 1.89
N SER A 234 -12.24 18.25 2.62
CA SER A 234 -11.76 19.50 2.02
C SER A 234 -10.28 19.45 1.70
N GLY A 235 -9.44 18.87 2.57
CA GLY A 235 -8.00 18.72 2.34
C GLY A 235 -7.67 17.85 1.13
N LEU A 236 -8.52 16.88 0.80
CA LEU A 236 -8.39 16.05 -0.41
C LEU A 236 -9.00 16.71 -1.66
N MET A 237 -10.00 17.58 -1.52
CA MET A 237 -10.75 18.14 -2.65
C MET A 237 -10.40 19.58 -3.00
N HIS A 238 -9.66 20.27 -2.14
CA HIS A 238 -9.35 21.70 -2.26
C HIS A 238 -7.89 21.98 -1.92
N ALA A 239 -7.17 22.64 -2.84
CA ALA A 239 -5.78 23.05 -2.66
C ALA A 239 -5.69 24.49 -2.10
N LYS A 240 -6.27 24.74 -0.92
CA LYS A 240 -6.24 26.07 -0.28
C LYS A 240 -5.22 26.12 0.87
N ASP A 241 -5.59 25.53 2.01
CA ASP A 241 -4.79 25.46 3.24
C ASP A 241 -4.83 24.01 3.77
N ASP A 242 -3.69 23.49 4.26
CA ASP A 242 -3.55 22.11 4.80
C ASP A 242 -4.11 21.01 3.88
N PHE A 243 -3.80 21.11 2.58
CA PHE A 243 -4.22 20.13 1.57
C PHE A 243 -3.29 18.91 1.55
N GLN A 244 -3.82 17.78 1.08
CA GLN A 244 -3.08 16.54 0.93
C GLN A 244 -2.80 16.28 -0.55
N LEU A 245 -1.52 16.17 -0.90
CA LEU A 245 -1.11 15.76 -2.23
C LEU A 245 -1.32 14.25 -2.40
N PRO A 246 -1.78 13.80 -3.59
CA PRO A 246 -1.71 12.38 -3.95
C PRO A 246 -0.27 11.87 -3.81
N GLY A 247 -0.09 10.72 -3.16
CA GLY A 247 1.23 10.11 -2.94
C GLY A 247 2.08 10.72 -1.81
N ASP A 248 1.54 11.68 -1.04
CA ASP A 248 2.20 12.15 0.18
C ASP A 248 1.94 11.21 1.37
N GLU A 249 3.00 10.87 2.11
CA GLU A 249 2.92 10.01 3.29
C GLU A 249 2.82 10.76 4.62
N HIS A 250 3.02 12.09 4.65
CA HIS A 250 3.12 12.82 5.91
C HIS A 250 1.93 12.56 6.86
N ARG A 251 0.73 12.37 6.30
CA ARG A 251 -0.50 12.05 7.04
C ARG A 251 -1.10 10.68 6.69
N ALA A 252 -0.33 9.79 6.06
CA ALA A 252 -0.84 8.49 5.60
C ALA A 252 -1.41 7.64 6.74
N ALA A 253 -0.69 7.52 7.87
CA ALA A 253 -1.16 6.73 9.00
C ALA A 253 -2.47 7.27 9.61
N GLU A 254 -2.60 8.60 9.70
CA GLU A 254 -3.82 9.27 10.17
C GLU A 254 -4.99 9.00 9.22
N PHE A 255 -4.74 9.16 7.92
CA PHE A 255 -5.70 8.87 6.87
C PHE A 255 -6.16 7.40 6.90
N GLU A 256 -5.23 6.46 6.99
CA GLU A 256 -5.54 5.01 6.99
C GLU A 256 -6.38 4.62 8.21
N ALA A 257 -6.07 5.18 9.38
CA ALA A 257 -6.85 4.97 10.60
C ALA A 257 -8.29 5.50 10.47
N LEU A 258 -8.46 6.70 9.92
CA LEU A 258 -9.78 7.31 9.71
C LEU A 258 -10.56 6.60 8.60
N PHE A 259 -9.93 6.28 7.49
CA PHE A 259 -10.52 5.51 6.39
C PHE A 259 -11.00 4.15 6.89
N ALA A 260 -10.20 3.47 7.72
CA ALA A 260 -10.58 2.21 8.36
C ALA A 260 -11.82 2.35 9.26
N GLN A 261 -11.93 3.44 10.03
CA GLN A 261 -13.11 3.72 10.85
C GLN A 261 -14.34 4.01 10.00
N LEU A 262 -14.20 4.91 9.02
CA LEU A 262 -15.27 5.28 8.08
C LEU A 262 -15.80 4.06 7.32
N TRP A 263 -14.91 3.20 6.86
CA TRP A 263 -15.25 1.98 6.14
C TRP A 263 -16.10 1.03 6.99
N ARG A 264 -15.68 0.76 8.23
CA ARG A 264 -16.44 -0.11 9.15
C ARG A 264 -17.84 0.44 9.40
N TYR A 265 -17.95 1.74 9.61
CA TYR A 265 -19.24 2.41 9.79
C TYR A 265 -20.12 2.28 8.54
N VAL A 266 -19.59 2.62 7.35
CA VAL A 266 -20.32 2.55 6.08
C VAL A 266 -20.78 1.13 5.79
N ALA A 267 -19.93 0.13 5.99
CA ALA A 267 -20.30 -1.27 5.81
C ALA A 267 -21.44 -1.69 6.75
N ALA A 268 -21.38 -1.29 8.02
CA ALA A 268 -22.45 -1.54 8.99
C ALA A 268 -23.76 -0.82 8.60
N LEU A 269 -23.67 0.43 8.14
CA LEU A 269 -24.83 1.21 7.72
C LEU A 269 -25.48 0.63 6.46
N MET A 270 -24.68 0.16 5.49
CA MET A 270 -25.16 -0.57 4.32
C MET A 270 -25.89 -1.84 4.73
N GLN A 271 -25.34 -2.61 5.66
CA GLN A 271 -26.00 -3.81 6.19
C GLN A 271 -27.35 -3.48 6.84
N ALA A 272 -27.42 -2.41 7.64
CA ALA A 272 -28.63 -1.99 8.35
C ALA A 272 -29.69 -1.30 7.48
N THR A 273 -29.33 -0.88 6.25
CA THR A 273 -30.19 -0.09 5.36
C THR A 273 -30.61 -0.87 4.11
N LEU A 274 -29.70 -1.69 3.57
CA LEU A 274 -29.85 -2.38 2.28
C LEU A 274 -29.84 -3.90 2.40
N ASP A 275 -29.84 -4.44 3.62
CA ASP A 275 -29.85 -5.88 3.92
C ASP A 275 -28.66 -6.65 3.32
N THR A 276 -27.51 -6.00 3.13
CA THR A 276 -26.31 -6.65 2.60
C THR A 276 -25.75 -7.69 3.57
N PRO A 277 -25.11 -8.78 3.08
CA PRO A 277 -24.40 -9.71 3.96
C PRO A 277 -23.26 -8.98 4.67
N GLY A 278 -23.18 -9.13 6.00
CA GLY A 278 -22.03 -8.63 6.76
C GLY A 278 -20.84 -9.56 6.52
N ARG A 279 -19.96 -9.22 5.57
CA ARG A 279 -18.62 -9.81 5.48
C ARG A 279 -17.63 -8.78 5.98
N GLY A 280 -17.13 -8.99 7.20
CA GLY A 280 -15.98 -8.25 7.73
C GLY A 280 -14.90 -9.25 8.09
N SER A 281 -13.75 -9.15 7.45
CA SER A 281 -12.52 -9.77 7.93
C SER A 281 -11.78 -8.72 8.77
N THR A 282 -11.48 -9.06 10.02
CA THR A 282 -10.53 -8.30 10.84
C THR A 282 -9.61 -9.29 11.51
N THR A 283 -8.34 -9.30 11.11
CA THR A 283 -7.30 -10.05 11.83
C THR A 283 -6.82 -9.19 12.99
N SER A 284 -6.74 -9.74 14.20
CA SER A 284 -6.17 -9.01 15.33
C SER A 284 -4.64 -8.94 15.23
N ASP A 285 -4.02 -7.92 15.81
CA ASP A 285 -2.55 -7.80 15.88
C ASP A 285 -1.90 -9.04 16.49
N ALA A 286 -2.50 -9.59 17.54
CA ALA A 286 -2.00 -10.79 18.21
C ALA A 286 -2.02 -12.01 17.28
N MET A 287 -3.10 -12.17 16.49
CA MET A 287 -3.19 -13.24 15.51
C MET A 287 -2.16 -13.05 14.38
N TRP A 288 -2.02 -11.83 13.86
CA TRP A 288 -1.05 -11.49 12.82
C TRP A 288 0.39 -11.74 13.29
N THR A 289 0.72 -11.31 14.50
CA THR A 289 2.01 -11.53 15.13
C THR A 289 2.32 -13.03 15.28
N GLY A 290 1.34 -13.80 15.75
CA GLY A 290 1.47 -15.26 15.90
C GLY A 290 1.72 -15.97 14.58
N LEU A 291 0.96 -15.62 13.53
CA LEU A 291 1.16 -16.14 12.18
C LEU A 291 2.56 -15.81 11.68
N GLY A 292 3.00 -14.55 11.80
CA GLY A 292 4.30 -14.09 11.33
C GLY A 292 5.49 -14.82 11.96
N LYS A 293 5.47 -15.03 13.28
CA LYS A 293 6.56 -15.75 13.98
C LYS A 293 6.69 -17.20 13.51
N HIS A 294 5.55 -17.89 13.37
CA HIS A 294 5.57 -19.26 12.85
C HIS A 294 6.04 -19.29 11.39
N HIS A 295 5.60 -18.31 10.61
CA HIS A 295 5.86 -18.22 9.19
C HIS A 295 7.34 -18.08 8.83
N PHE A 296 8.05 -17.12 9.43
CA PHE A 296 9.47 -16.90 9.12
C PHE A 296 10.42 -17.91 9.76
N SER A 297 9.97 -18.67 10.75
CA SER A 297 10.83 -19.66 11.44
C SER A 297 11.39 -20.75 10.51
N GLY A 298 10.80 -20.94 9.32
CA GLY A 298 11.24 -21.90 8.30
C GLY A 298 11.61 -21.26 6.95
N MET A 299 12.03 -19.99 6.95
CA MET A 299 12.37 -19.26 5.72
C MET A 299 13.77 -18.66 5.76
N TYR A 300 14.33 -18.39 4.57
CA TYR A 300 15.51 -17.58 4.37
C TYR A 300 15.28 -16.61 3.21
N ALA A 301 16.05 -15.51 3.15
CA ALA A 301 16.08 -14.69 1.94
C ALA A 301 17.08 -15.28 0.94
N ALA A 302 16.82 -15.14 -0.35
CA ALA A 302 17.69 -15.66 -1.38
C ALA A 302 17.72 -14.78 -2.62
N VAL A 303 18.83 -14.87 -3.34
CA VAL A 303 19.00 -14.32 -4.68
C VAL A 303 19.50 -15.39 -5.64
N THR A 304 19.10 -15.30 -6.91
CA THR A 304 19.53 -16.23 -7.96
C THR A 304 19.72 -15.53 -9.30
N ASN A 305 20.54 -16.12 -10.16
CA ASN A 305 20.73 -15.76 -11.56
C ASN A 305 19.97 -16.70 -12.54
N ASP A 306 19.07 -17.53 -12.02
CA ASP A 306 18.21 -18.40 -12.83
C ASP A 306 17.17 -17.58 -13.60
N ALA A 307 17.33 -17.48 -14.92
CA ALA A 307 16.43 -16.71 -15.79
C ALA A 307 15.04 -17.36 -15.99
N ASN A 308 14.87 -18.64 -15.63
CA ASN A 308 13.63 -19.38 -15.82
C ASN A 308 12.82 -19.52 -14.53
N ALA A 309 13.15 -18.74 -13.51
CA ALA A 309 12.47 -18.80 -12.23
C ALA A 309 11.00 -18.32 -12.38
N THR A 310 10.06 -19.25 -12.19
CA THR A 310 8.61 -19.01 -12.32
C THR A 310 7.95 -19.00 -10.95
N GLY A 311 6.81 -18.28 -10.86
CA GLY A 311 5.74 -18.43 -9.85
C GLY A 311 6.09 -18.35 -8.35
N ILE A 312 5.14 -17.87 -7.53
CA ILE A 312 5.18 -18.13 -6.08
C ILE A 312 4.80 -19.62 -5.86
N THR A 313 5.38 -20.28 -4.86
CA THR A 313 5.25 -21.71 -4.50
C THR A 313 5.96 -22.72 -5.40
N GLU A 314 6.67 -22.26 -6.43
CA GLU A 314 7.51 -23.11 -7.29
C GLU A 314 8.97 -23.11 -6.84
N SER A 315 9.81 -23.95 -7.45
CA SER A 315 11.26 -23.95 -7.15
C SER A 315 11.84 -22.56 -7.39
N PHE A 316 12.65 -22.05 -6.45
CA PHE A 316 13.21 -20.71 -6.55
C PHE A 316 14.18 -20.56 -7.73
N ALA A 317 14.92 -21.63 -8.06
CA ALA A 317 15.82 -21.72 -9.22
C ALA A 317 15.58 -23.05 -9.97
N PRO A 318 14.53 -23.14 -10.81
CA PRO A 318 14.07 -24.38 -11.41
C PRO A 318 15.04 -24.97 -12.45
N SER A 319 15.89 -24.14 -13.06
CA SER A 319 16.92 -24.56 -14.03
C SER A 319 18.29 -24.79 -13.39
N GLY A 320 18.40 -24.65 -12.05
CA GLY A 320 19.64 -24.86 -11.32
C GLY A 320 20.63 -23.69 -11.40
N GLY A 321 20.14 -22.46 -11.56
CA GLY A 321 20.97 -21.26 -11.38
C GLY A 321 21.61 -21.19 -9.99
N GLY A 322 22.68 -20.40 -9.86
CA GLY A 322 23.37 -20.23 -8.58
C GLY A 322 22.48 -19.51 -7.57
N ILE A 323 22.42 -20.00 -6.34
CA ILE A 323 21.63 -19.41 -5.25
C ILE A 323 22.58 -18.92 -4.17
N GLN A 324 22.45 -17.65 -3.78
CA GLN A 324 23.03 -17.14 -2.54
C GLN A 324 21.92 -17.01 -1.51
N GLN A 325 22.06 -17.72 -0.39
CA GLN A 325 21.16 -17.65 0.75
C GLN A 325 21.63 -16.58 1.73
N LEU A 326 20.68 -15.85 2.31
CA LEU A 326 20.94 -14.83 3.32
C LEU A 326 20.11 -15.19 4.57
N PRO A 327 20.73 -15.22 5.76
CA PRO A 327 20.00 -15.47 6.99
C PRO A 327 19.03 -14.32 7.28
N LEU A 328 17.78 -14.64 7.62
CA LEU A 328 16.82 -13.64 8.08
C LEU A 328 17.18 -13.17 9.49
N GLY A 329 17.12 -11.87 9.71
CA GLY A 329 17.19 -11.25 11.03
C GLY A 329 15.89 -11.39 11.82
N GLU A 330 15.73 -10.53 12.83
CA GLU A 330 14.52 -10.48 13.65
C GLU A 330 13.31 -10.00 12.85
N VAL A 331 12.14 -10.59 13.13
CA VAL A 331 10.86 -10.16 12.56
C VAL A 331 10.43 -8.84 13.19
N ALA A 332 10.27 -7.80 12.37
CA ALA A 332 9.74 -6.51 12.76
C ALA A 332 8.25 -6.37 12.42
N TYR A 333 7.52 -5.59 13.22
CA TYR A 333 6.09 -5.28 13.08
C TYR A 333 5.89 -3.77 13.05
N PRO A 334 6.27 -3.10 11.95
CA PRO A 334 6.25 -1.63 11.88
C PRO A 334 4.84 -1.03 11.94
N SER A 335 3.82 -1.79 11.52
CA SER A 335 2.42 -1.37 11.52
C SER A 335 1.48 -2.59 11.57
N HIS A 336 0.20 -2.33 11.85
CA HIS A 336 -0.84 -3.36 11.81
C HIS A 336 -0.85 -4.06 10.44
N GLY A 337 -0.82 -5.39 10.44
CA GLY A 337 -0.88 -6.19 9.21
C GLY A 337 0.37 -6.16 8.35
N LEU A 338 1.50 -5.59 8.80
CA LEU A 338 2.78 -5.65 8.12
C LEU A 338 3.81 -6.36 8.98
N LEU A 339 4.52 -7.31 8.39
CA LEU A 339 5.68 -7.97 8.99
C LEU A 339 6.86 -7.89 8.02
N LEU A 340 8.05 -7.68 8.55
CA LEU A 340 9.28 -7.50 7.79
C LEU A 340 10.42 -8.31 8.40
N CYS A 341 11.31 -8.85 7.57
CA CYS A 341 12.57 -9.43 7.99
C CYS A 341 13.68 -8.90 7.09
N LEU A 342 14.74 -8.35 7.69
CA LEU A 342 15.93 -7.93 6.98
C LEU A 342 16.93 -9.09 6.96
N ALA A 343 17.43 -9.42 5.78
CA ALA A 343 18.56 -10.32 5.59
C ALA A 343 19.75 -9.52 5.07
N THR A 344 20.95 -9.80 5.57
CA THR A 344 22.17 -9.10 5.15
C THR A 344 23.30 -10.08 4.84
N CYS A 345 24.18 -9.69 3.92
CA CYS A 345 25.42 -10.38 3.62
C CYS A 345 26.44 -9.41 2.99
N SER A 346 27.71 -9.82 2.90
CA SER A 346 28.69 -9.06 2.12
C SER A 346 28.34 -9.11 0.63
N ALA A 347 28.42 -7.98 -0.07
CA ALA A 347 28.18 -7.90 -1.49
C ALA A 347 29.13 -8.81 -2.30
N GLY A 348 30.34 -9.06 -1.78
CA GLY A 348 31.30 -10.00 -2.36
C GLY A 348 30.81 -11.45 -2.45
N ALA A 349 29.83 -11.85 -1.62
CA ALA A 349 29.20 -13.16 -1.72
C ALA A 349 28.17 -13.25 -2.86
N VAL A 350 27.58 -12.12 -3.25
CA VAL A 350 26.52 -12.05 -4.27
C VAL A 350 27.08 -11.75 -5.65
N ARG A 351 28.08 -10.86 -5.76
CA ARG A 351 28.71 -10.46 -7.03
C ARG A 351 29.11 -11.62 -7.96
N PRO A 352 29.64 -12.77 -7.48
CA PRO A 352 29.99 -13.90 -8.34
C PRO A 352 28.82 -14.53 -9.10
N LEU A 353 27.57 -14.32 -8.68
CA LEU A 353 26.38 -14.77 -9.41
C LEU A 353 26.17 -13.99 -10.72
N GLY A 354 26.74 -12.78 -10.82
CA GLY A 354 26.51 -11.88 -11.95
C GLY A 354 25.11 -11.26 -11.90
N PRO A 355 24.41 -11.12 -13.05
CA PRO A 355 23.07 -10.56 -13.10
C PRO A 355 22.07 -11.41 -12.30
N LEU A 356 21.52 -10.83 -11.23
CA LEU A 356 20.48 -11.44 -10.41
C LEU A 356 19.15 -11.28 -11.13
N THR A 357 18.44 -12.39 -11.33
CA THR A 357 17.16 -12.43 -12.04
C THR A 357 15.98 -12.58 -11.09
N ARG A 358 16.23 -12.97 -9.83
CA ARG A 358 15.17 -13.12 -8.81
C ARG A 358 15.73 -12.95 -7.40
N ILE A 359 14.95 -12.27 -6.58
CA ILE A 359 15.27 -11.89 -5.19
C ILE A 359 14.00 -12.04 -4.36
N GLY A 360 14.07 -12.65 -3.18
CA GLY A 360 12.90 -12.80 -2.31
C GLY A 360 13.14 -13.76 -1.15
N SER A 361 12.06 -14.38 -0.64
CA SER A 361 12.12 -15.38 0.43
C SER A 361 11.80 -16.78 -0.08
N VAL A 362 12.44 -17.77 0.54
CA VAL A 362 12.38 -19.18 0.17
C VAL A 362 12.14 -20.02 1.43
N SER A 363 11.25 -21.00 1.34
CA SER A 363 11.04 -21.99 2.40
C SER A 363 12.16 -23.02 2.45
N THR A 364 12.29 -23.75 3.56
CA THR A 364 13.30 -24.80 3.72
C THR A 364 13.22 -25.93 2.69
N ASP A 365 12.07 -26.12 2.03
CA ASP A 365 11.90 -27.09 0.92
C ASP A 365 12.32 -26.53 -0.46
N GLY A 366 12.86 -25.31 -0.52
CA GLY A 366 13.39 -24.70 -1.73
C GLY A 366 12.34 -23.97 -2.60
N ARG A 367 11.11 -23.83 -2.12
CA ARG A 367 10.06 -23.11 -2.84
C ARG A 367 10.09 -21.62 -2.58
N ALA A 368 9.90 -20.84 -3.64
CA ALA A 368 9.74 -19.40 -3.56
C ALA A 368 8.46 -19.07 -2.77
N TRP A 369 8.57 -18.16 -1.81
CA TRP A 369 7.41 -17.67 -1.06
C TRP A 369 7.11 -16.21 -1.38
N THR A 370 8.14 -15.37 -1.43
CA THR A 370 8.06 -14.02 -1.99
C THR A 370 9.09 -13.89 -3.09
N ALA A 371 8.79 -13.05 -4.08
CA ALA A 371 9.74 -12.67 -5.11
C ALA A 371 9.46 -11.21 -5.48
N SER A 372 10.53 -10.43 -5.62
CA SER A 372 10.45 -9.10 -6.24
C SER A 372 9.92 -9.24 -7.66
N GLU A 373 9.01 -8.35 -8.02
CA GLU A 373 8.46 -8.13 -9.35
C GLU A 373 9.14 -6.96 -10.07
N LEU A 374 10.21 -6.38 -9.49
CA LEU A 374 11.01 -5.37 -10.16
C LEU A 374 11.46 -5.86 -11.54
N PRO A 375 11.56 -4.95 -12.53
CA PRO A 375 12.24 -5.25 -13.77
C PRO A 375 13.69 -5.68 -13.48
N MET A 376 13.98 -6.95 -13.75
CA MET A 376 15.27 -7.60 -13.57
C MET A 376 16.01 -7.66 -14.91
N PRO A 377 17.36 -7.76 -14.93
CA PRO A 377 18.24 -8.16 -13.83
C PRO A 377 18.81 -7.03 -12.98
N LEU A 378 19.22 -7.35 -11.75
CA LEU A 378 20.04 -6.51 -10.88
C LEU A 378 21.50 -6.97 -10.91
N ILE A 379 22.43 -6.07 -11.21
CA ILE A 379 23.88 -6.28 -11.11
C ILE A 379 24.37 -5.48 -9.90
N VAL A 380 25.00 -6.15 -8.93
CA VAL A 380 25.59 -5.50 -7.75
C VAL A 380 26.97 -4.94 -8.09
N GLY A 381 27.16 -3.64 -7.88
CA GLY A 381 28.41 -2.94 -8.21
C GLY A 381 29.54 -3.18 -7.20
N ASP A 382 30.75 -2.80 -7.58
CA ASP A 382 31.96 -2.96 -6.76
C ASP A 382 31.99 -2.01 -5.55
N ALA A 383 31.25 -0.90 -5.63
CA ALA A 383 31.06 0.04 -4.53
C ALA A 383 30.40 -0.63 -3.31
N VAL A 384 29.43 -1.51 -3.55
CA VAL A 384 28.62 -2.08 -2.46
C VAL A 384 29.48 -2.94 -1.52
N ASP A 385 29.45 -2.63 -0.23
CA ASP A 385 30.03 -3.44 0.84
C ASP A 385 29.01 -4.47 1.34
N GLU A 386 27.79 -4.00 1.60
CA GLU A 386 26.70 -4.77 2.19
C GLU A 386 25.50 -4.88 1.24
N PHE A 387 25.08 -6.12 0.99
CA PHE A 387 23.87 -6.40 0.24
C PHE A 387 22.77 -6.86 1.19
N GLN A 388 21.62 -6.20 1.11
CA GLN A 388 20.48 -6.42 1.97
C GLN A 388 19.24 -6.86 1.17
N VAL A 389 18.45 -7.75 1.75
CA VAL A 389 17.13 -8.12 1.24
C VAL A 389 16.12 -7.94 2.36
N LEU A 390 15.19 -7.00 2.18
CA LEU A 390 14.07 -6.79 3.09
C LEU A 390 12.86 -7.53 2.52
N VAL A 391 12.53 -8.67 3.10
CA VAL A 391 11.34 -9.43 2.72
C VAL A 391 10.19 -9.16 3.67
N GLY A 392 8.98 -9.15 3.14
CA GLY A 392 7.80 -8.88 3.95
C GLY A 392 6.55 -9.58 3.44
N VAL A 393 5.56 -9.56 4.30
CA VAL A 393 4.18 -9.97 4.02
C VAL A 393 3.28 -8.90 4.62
N ARG A 394 2.32 -8.47 3.80
CA ARG A 394 1.30 -7.53 4.18
C ARG A 394 -0.06 -8.21 4.12
N HIS A 395 -0.89 -7.97 5.12
CA HIS A 395 -2.26 -8.46 5.11
C HIS A 395 -3.12 -7.59 4.19
N ALA A 396 -3.59 -8.16 3.08
CA ALA A 396 -4.61 -7.58 2.22
C ALA A 396 -6.01 -8.07 2.65
N ASN A 397 -6.84 -7.17 3.20
CA ASN A 397 -8.19 -7.52 3.66
C ASN A 397 -9.12 -7.86 2.48
N GLU A 398 -9.56 -9.11 2.37
CA GLU A 398 -10.57 -9.50 1.39
C GLU A 398 -11.97 -9.01 1.81
N GLY A 399 -12.61 -8.20 0.96
CA GLY A 399 -13.92 -7.60 1.26
C GLY A 399 -13.89 -6.45 2.28
N GLY A 400 -12.74 -6.19 2.89
CA GLY A 400 -12.55 -5.19 3.93
C GLY A 400 -11.92 -3.88 3.45
N ILE A 401 -11.39 -3.13 4.41
CA ILE A 401 -10.77 -1.82 4.24
C ILE A 401 -9.54 -1.96 3.33
N VAL A 402 -9.46 -1.18 2.26
CA VAL A 402 -8.19 -0.92 1.57
C VAL A 402 -7.42 0.06 2.43
N THR A 403 -6.42 -0.41 3.17
CA THR A 403 -5.59 0.46 4.02
C THR A 403 -4.30 0.88 3.33
N GLN A 404 -4.00 0.39 2.14
CA GLN A 404 -2.72 0.61 1.48
C GLN A 404 -2.95 0.74 -0.02
N PHE A 405 -2.24 1.68 -0.63
CA PHE A 405 -2.43 2.12 -2.01
C PHE A 405 -1.08 2.09 -2.72
N ASP A 406 -1.08 1.78 -4.01
CA ASP A 406 0.16 1.55 -4.76
C ASP A 406 1.00 2.83 -4.95
N ASN A 407 0.42 4.01 -4.66
CA ASN A 407 0.91 5.34 -5.02
C ASN A 407 0.86 6.36 -3.87
#